data_AF-A0A968CVZ0-F1
#
_entry.id   AF-A0A968CVZ0-F1
#
_cell.length_a   1.000
_cell.length_b   1.000
_cell.length_c   1.000
_cell.angle_alpha   90.00
_cell.angle_beta   90.00
_cell.angle_gamma   90.00
#
_symmetry.space_group_name_H-M   'P 1'
#
loop_
_entity.id
_entity.type
_entity.pdbx_description
1 polymer ?
#
loop_
_entity_poly.entity_id
_entity_poly.type
_entity_poly.pdbx_seq_one_letter_code
_entity_poly.pdbx_strand_id
1 'polypeptide(L)' 'MNESTFIPLGMKHRLENTEDVPLEVIEVQSGTYLGEDDIIRFDDDFDRHK' A
#
# COMPACT_ATOMS: atom_id res chain seq x y z
N MET A 1 -13.09 15.02 6.68
CA MET A 1 -12.08 15.52 5.72
C MET A 1 -11.47 14.30 5.06
N ASN A 2 -11.20 14.35 3.76
CA ASN A 2 -10.51 13.26 3.08
C ASN A 2 -9.02 13.54 3.11
N GLU A 3 -8.21 12.53 3.42
CA GLU A 3 -6.75 12.62 3.44
C GLU A 3 -6.16 11.98 2.19
N SER A 4 -5.04 12.52 1.72
CA SER A 4 -4.33 11.98 0.56
C SER A 4 -2.84 12.20 0.73
N THR A 5 -2.04 11.29 0.21
CA THR A 5 -0.59 11.40 0.17
C THR A 5 -0.07 10.82 -1.15
N PHE A 6 1.06 11.34 -1.62
CA PHE A 6 1.75 10.81 -2.78
C PHE A 6 2.90 9.93 -2.31
N ILE A 7 2.99 8.73 -2.88
CA ILE A 7 4.07 7.78 -2.59
C ILE A 7 5.04 7.79 -3.78
N PRO A 8 6.27 8.32 -3.62
CA PRO A 8 7.27 8.31 -4.67
C PRO A 8 7.69 6.89 -5.06
N LEU A 9 8.14 6.75 -6.31
CA LEU A 9 8.71 5.51 -6.82
C LEU A 9 9.86 5.01 -5.90
N GLY A 10 9.83 3.72 -5.55
CA GLY A 10 10.85 3.09 -4.70
C GLY A 10 10.78 3.45 -3.21
N MET A 11 9.83 4.30 -2.78
CA MET A 11 9.64 4.59 -1.36
C MET A 11 9.01 3.38 -0.64
N LYS A 12 9.72 2.84 0.37
CA LYS A 12 9.13 1.88 1.31
C LYS A 12 8.01 2.57 2.08
N HIS A 13 6.83 1.97 2.09
CA HIS A 13 5.65 2.49 2.79
C HIS A 13 4.80 1.33 3.35
N ARG A 14 3.99 1.62 4.36
CA ARG A 14 3.00 0.72 4.96
C ARG A 14 1.80 1.57 5.38
N LEU A 15 0.60 1.06 5.13
CA LEU A 15 -0.64 1.64 5.65
C LEU A 15 -1.20 0.71 6.73
N GLU A 16 -1.65 1.30 7.82
CA GLU A 16 -2.34 0.61 8.91
C GLU A 16 -3.56 1.45 9.31
N ASN A 17 -4.67 0.78 9.59
CA ASN A 17 -5.82 1.41 10.20
C ASN A 17 -5.64 1.40 11.72
N THR A 18 -5.41 2.57 12.32
CA THR A 18 -5.21 2.70 13.78
C THR A 18 -6.52 2.75 14.56
N GLU A 19 -7.64 2.88 13.88
CA GLU A 19 -8.97 3.00 14.49
C GLU A 19 -9.74 1.68 14.38
N ASP A 20 -10.69 1.48 15.30
CA ASP A 20 -11.57 0.31 15.31
C ASP A 20 -12.73 0.40 14.28
N VAL A 21 -12.77 1.48 13.48
CA VAL A 21 -13.78 1.69 12.44
C VAL A 21 -13.26 1.25 11.07
N PRO A 22 -14.11 0.72 10.16
CA PRO A 22 -13.68 0.37 8.82
C PRO A 22 -13.10 1.56 8.05
N LEU A 23 -11.92 1.37 7.46
CA LEU A 23 -11.26 2.33 6.60
C LEU A 23 -11.45 1.94 5.14
N GLU A 24 -11.95 2.86 4.31
CA GLU A 24 -11.99 2.73 2.86
C GLU A 24 -10.77 3.41 2.23
N VAL A 25 -10.02 2.68 1.41
CA VAL A 25 -8.79 3.16 0.78
C VAL A 25 -8.93 3.09 -0.73
N ILE A 26 -8.53 4.16 -1.42
CA ILE A 26 -8.44 4.21 -2.88
C ILE A 26 -6.97 4.42 -3.24
N GLU A 27 -6.37 3.42 -3.90
CA GLU A 27 -5.05 3.54 -4.48
C GLU A 27 -5.17 3.91 -5.97
N VAL A 28 -4.42 4.92 -6.41
CA VAL A 28 -4.35 5.32 -7.82
C VAL A 28 -2.90 5.19 -8.27
N GLN A 29 -2.65 4.23 -9.15
CA GLN A 29 -1.34 4.04 -9.76
C GLN A 29 -1.22 4.85 -11.05
N SER A 30 -0.10 5.53 -11.24
CA SER A 30 0.18 6.38 -12.40
C SER A 30 1.52 5.99 -12.99
N GLY A 31 1.56 5.56 -14.25
CA GLY A 31 2.78 5.12 -14.91
C GLY A 31 2.50 4.26 -16.15
N THR A 32 3.57 3.79 -16.80
CA THR A 32 3.47 2.91 -17.97
C THR A 32 3.57 1.43 -17.62
N TYR A 33 3.92 1.10 -16.36
CA TYR A 33 4.04 -0.26 -15.86
C TYR A 33 3.27 -0.40 -14.55
N LEU A 34 2.36 -1.38 -14.49
CA LEU A 34 1.45 -1.63 -13.37
C LEU A 34 1.50 -3.12 -12.95
N GLY A 35 2.61 -3.80 -13.25
CA GLY A 35 2.80 -5.20 -12.88
C GLY A 35 3.01 -5.36 -11.38
N GLU A 36 2.49 -6.43 -10.80
CA GLU A 36 2.67 -6.75 -9.38
C GLU A 36 4.06 -7.33 -9.06
N ASP A 37 4.83 -7.72 -10.08
CA ASP A 37 6.18 -8.28 -9.94
C ASP A 37 7.22 -7.25 -9.45
N ASP A 38 6.91 -5.96 -9.58
CA ASP A 38 7.71 -4.86 -9.01
C ASP A 38 7.42 -4.63 -7.51
N ILE A 39 6.54 -5.40 -6.89
CA ILE A 39 6.20 -5.27 -5.47
C ILE A 39 7.18 -6.08 -4.61
N ILE A 40 8.07 -5.37 -3.92
CA ILE A 40 8.95 -5.97 -2.91
C ILE A 40 8.25 -5.94 -1.55
N ARG A 41 7.93 -7.12 -1.01
CA ARG A 41 7.36 -7.28 0.34
C ARG A 41 8.51 -7.42 1.34
N PHE A 42 8.63 -6.47 2.27
CA PHE A 42 9.71 -6.45 3.25
C PHE A 42 9.41 -7.28 4.50
N ASP A 43 8.15 -7.30 4.92
CA ASP A 43 7.67 -7.97 6.13
C ASP A 43 6.37 -8.72 5.80
N ASP A 44 6.19 -9.90 6.39
CA ASP A 44 4.97 -10.70 6.24
C ASP A 44 4.41 -11.13 7.59
N ASP A 45 3.98 -10.13 8.37
CA ASP A 45 3.37 -10.31 9.69
C ASP A 45 2.06 -11.12 9.65
N PHE A 46 1.52 -11.37 8.44
CA PHE A 46 0.26 -12.07 8.19
C PHE A 46 0.43 -13.47 7.59
N ASP A 47 1.67 -13.97 7.47
CA ASP A 47 2.00 -15.35 7.03
C ASP A 47 1.27 -15.76 5.72
N ARG A 48 1.26 -14.88 4.71
CA ARG A 48 0.45 -15.03 3.48
C ARG A 48 1.01 -16.06 2.50
N HIS A 49 2.25 -16.50 2.69
CA HIS A 49 2.96 -17.46 1.82
C HIS A 49 3.13 -18.85 2.44
N LYS A 50 2.24 -19.24 3.35
CA LYS A 50 2.22 -20.59 3.95
C LYS A 50 1.00 -21.39 3.51
#